data_AF-A0A067QGC9-F1
#
_entry.id   AF-A0A067QGC9-F1
#
_cell.length_a   1.000
_cell.length_b   1.000
_cell.length_c   1.000
_cell.angle_alpha   90.00
_cell.angle_beta   90.00
_cell.angle_gamma   90.00
#
_symmetry.space_group_name_H-M   'P 1'
#
loop_
_entity.id
_entity.type
_entity.pdbx_description
1 polymer ?
#
loop_
_entity_poly.entity_id
_entity_poly.type
_entity_poly.pdbx_seq_one_letter_code
_entity_poly.pdbx_strand_id
1 'polypeptide(L)'
;MGLQFSKLLTIIFLCVITCSSFQDDDEDEIKMWMELTMERVMRAADASLTSLYIMTSPNMPKRIYLEDVIDRIVLFTKYQLQNTIYPSFDPVYRVDPKKDLGSGRKKRAHAKEVREKSILTLYNKLHELVSLLAELLNIQVLTDTAVLHASSMGVAPFFVESVSELQLSALKLVTT
;
A
#
# COMPACT_ATOMS: atom_id res chain seq x y z
N MET A 1 -18.14 10.91 14.88
CA MET A 1 -17.58 9.89 13.95
C MET A 1 -16.96 10.50 12.69
N GLY A 2 -17.57 11.51 12.04
CA GLY A 2 -17.00 12.11 10.81
C GLY A 2 -15.60 12.75 10.94
N LEU A 3 -15.25 13.31 12.10
CA LEU A 3 -13.93 13.91 12.34
C LEU A 3 -12.78 12.89 12.43
N GLN A 4 -13.04 11.64 12.82
CA GLN A 4 -12.02 10.58 12.89
C GLN A 4 -11.69 10.06 11.48
N PHE A 5 -12.70 9.91 10.61
CA PHE A 5 -12.51 9.56 9.21
C PHE A 5 -11.82 10.66 8.41
N SER A 6 -12.12 11.94 8.67
CA SER A 6 -11.39 13.06 8.06
C SER A 6 -9.91 13.08 8.48
N LYS A 7 -9.57 12.78 9.73
CA LYS A 7 -8.16 12.64 10.16
C LYS A 7 -7.47 11.41 9.52
N LEU A 8 -8.20 10.33 9.28
CA LEU A 8 -7.74 9.15 8.54
C LEU A 8 -7.43 9.48 7.08
N LEU A 9 -8.32 10.24 6.43
CA LEU A 9 -8.09 10.79 5.09
C LEU A 9 -6.83 11.64 5.07
N THR A 10 -6.63 12.50 6.07
CA THR A 10 -5.46 13.37 6.16
C THR A 10 -4.17 12.56 6.32
N ILE A 11 -4.17 11.46 7.08
CA ILE A 11 -2.99 10.59 7.22
C ILE A 11 -2.62 9.91 5.88
N ILE A 12 -3.63 9.44 5.14
CA ILE A 12 -3.43 8.85 3.81
C ILE A 12 -2.96 9.92 2.80
N PHE A 13 -3.54 11.13 2.82
CA PHE A 13 -3.16 12.25 1.98
C PHE A 13 -1.76 12.81 2.31
N LEU A 14 -1.39 12.90 3.59
CA LEU A 14 -0.08 13.41 4.02
C LEU A 14 1.03 12.46 3.58
N CYS A 15 0.78 11.15 3.58
CA CYS A 15 1.78 10.15 3.19
C CYS A 15 2.20 10.31 1.72
N VAL A 16 1.25 10.63 0.83
CA VAL A 16 1.54 10.87 -0.59
C VAL A 16 2.22 12.23 -0.81
N ILE A 17 1.83 13.28 -0.08
CA ILE A 17 2.32 14.65 -0.30
C ILE A 17 3.74 14.89 0.25
N THR A 18 4.15 14.23 1.35
CA THR A 18 5.46 14.53 1.97
C THR A 18 6.66 14.04 1.15
N CYS A 19 6.46 13.35 0.02
CA CYS A 19 7.53 12.80 -0.81
C CYS A 19 8.17 13.82 -1.77
N SER A 20 7.63 15.05 -1.91
CA SER A 20 7.99 15.96 -3.01
C SER A 20 8.89 17.15 -2.67
N SER A 21 9.48 17.22 -1.47
CA SER A 21 10.48 18.24 -1.12
C SER A 21 11.43 17.57 -0.12
N PHE A 22 12.75 17.52 -0.31
CA PHE A 22 13.67 18.65 -0.47
C PHE A 22 14.93 18.26 -1.27
N GLN A 23 15.55 19.27 -1.89
CA GLN A 23 16.91 19.22 -2.43
C GLN A 23 17.90 19.57 -1.30
N ASP A 24 19.00 18.82 -1.20
CA ASP A 24 20.16 18.99 -0.31
C ASP A 24 19.97 18.68 1.20
N ASP A 25 19.96 17.40 1.59
CA ASP A 25 20.11 16.99 3.02
C ASP A 25 21.07 15.79 3.19
N ASP A 26 21.73 15.75 4.35
CA ASP A 26 22.70 14.75 4.81
C ASP A 26 22.16 13.30 4.79
N GLU A 27 23.02 12.31 4.55
CA GLU A 27 22.64 10.88 4.41
C GLU A 27 21.88 10.33 5.64
N ASP A 28 22.17 10.88 6.83
CA ASP A 28 21.50 10.53 8.09
C ASP A 28 20.09 11.13 8.22
N GLU A 29 19.86 12.34 7.70
CA GLU A 29 18.53 12.95 7.67
C GLU A 29 17.61 12.18 6.73
N ILE A 30 18.08 11.84 5.52
CA ILE A 30 17.33 11.03 4.56
C ILE A 30 16.90 9.70 5.19
N LYS A 31 17.78 9.06 5.96
CA LYS A 31 17.48 7.81 6.64
C LYS A 31 16.40 7.97 7.71
N MET A 32 16.48 9.01 8.52
CA MET A 32 15.48 9.32 9.54
C MET A 32 14.11 9.63 8.90
N TRP A 33 14.09 10.38 7.81
CA TRP A 33 12.89 10.67 7.03
C TRP A 33 12.25 9.41 6.44
N MET A 34 13.05 8.48 5.91
CA MET A 34 12.53 7.21 5.38
C MET A 34 11.91 6.33 6.46
N GLU A 35 12.52 6.28 7.65
CA GLU A 35 11.97 5.52 8.79
C GLU A 35 10.64 6.11 9.28
N LEU A 36 10.56 7.43 9.44
CA LEU A 36 9.32 8.13 9.80
C LEU A 36 8.23 7.95 8.73
N THR A 37 8.62 7.97 7.46
CA THR A 37 7.70 7.75 6.34
C THR A 37 7.14 6.35 6.38
N MET A 38 7.97 5.33 6.60
CA MET A 38 7.52 3.94 6.69
C MET A 38 6.55 3.76 7.87
N GLU A 39 6.80 4.38 9.03
CA GLU A 39 5.87 4.33 10.16
C GLU A 39 4.49 4.92 9.80
N ARG A 40 4.46 6.03 9.05
CA ARG A 40 3.21 6.64 8.57
C ARG A 40 2.47 5.72 7.59
N VAL A 41 3.18 5.07 6.67
CA VAL A 41 2.61 4.08 5.74
C VAL A 41 1.99 2.92 6.50
N MET A 42 2.68 2.39 7.50
CA MET A 42 2.19 1.28 8.32
C MET A 42 0.90 1.65 9.05
N ARG A 43 0.84 2.83 9.69
CA ARG A 43 -0.36 3.32 10.35
C ARG A 43 -1.53 3.54 9.38
N ALA A 44 -1.25 4.00 8.16
CA ALA A 44 -2.26 4.14 7.11
C ALA A 44 -2.80 2.77 6.64
N ALA A 45 -1.95 1.75 6.55
CA ALA A 45 -2.37 0.40 6.23
C ALA A 45 -3.27 -0.19 7.34
N ASP A 46 -2.92 -0.03 8.61
CA ASP A 46 -3.74 -0.48 9.75
C ASP A 46 -5.12 0.18 9.79
N ALA A 47 -5.16 1.49 9.52
CA ALA A 47 -6.39 2.25 9.39
C ALA A 47 -7.28 1.75 8.24
N SER A 48 -6.67 1.43 7.11
CA SER A 48 -7.37 0.90 5.93
C SER A 48 -7.94 -0.49 6.23
N LEU A 49 -7.16 -1.37 6.86
CA LEU A 49 -7.59 -2.70 7.28
C LEU A 49 -8.77 -2.62 8.24
N THR A 50 -8.67 -1.79 9.27
CA THR A 50 -9.76 -1.59 10.25
C THR A 50 -11.03 -1.11 9.57
N SER A 51 -10.91 -0.20 8.60
CA SER A 51 -12.06 0.31 7.85
C SER A 51 -12.72 -0.78 7.01
N LEU A 52 -11.94 -1.59 6.29
CA LEU A 52 -12.49 -2.71 5.50
C LEU A 52 -13.10 -3.78 6.40
N TYR A 53 -12.48 -4.14 7.51
CA TYR A 53 -13.04 -5.12 8.46
C TYR A 53 -14.41 -4.71 8.99
N ILE A 54 -14.61 -3.42 9.25
CA ILE A 54 -15.93 -2.90 9.64
C ILE A 54 -16.91 -3.04 8.46
N MET A 55 -16.51 -2.73 7.23
CA MET A 55 -17.39 -2.80 6.06
C MET A 55 -17.73 -4.23 5.62
N THR A 56 -16.83 -5.20 5.81
CA THR A 56 -17.03 -6.62 5.46
C THR A 56 -17.72 -7.43 6.55
N SER A 57 -17.92 -6.85 7.73
CA SER A 57 -18.67 -7.49 8.81
C SER A 57 -20.12 -7.79 8.38
N PRO A 58 -20.74 -8.87 8.91
CA PRO A 58 -22.11 -9.24 8.54
C PRO A 58 -23.13 -8.22 9.06
N ASN A 59 -24.22 -8.02 8.30
CA ASN A 59 -25.37 -7.17 8.66
C ASN A 59 -25.05 -5.69 8.87
N MET A 60 -24.11 -5.13 8.09
CA MET A 60 -23.75 -3.72 8.21
C MET A 60 -24.76 -2.79 7.49
N PRO A 61 -25.14 -1.66 8.11
CA PRO A 61 -26.04 -0.69 7.48
C PRO A 61 -25.38 0.00 6.29
N LYS A 62 -26.15 0.26 5.23
CA LYS A 62 -25.66 0.85 3.97
C LYS A 62 -24.86 2.16 4.13
N ARG A 63 -25.14 2.93 5.19
CA ARG A 63 -24.47 4.20 5.50
C ARG A 63 -22.96 4.06 5.79
N ILE A 64 -22.50 2.86 6.12
CA ILE A 64 -21.09 2.59 6.45
C ILE A 64 -20.23 2.41 5.19
N TYR A 65 -20.83 2.08 4.05
CA TYR A 65 -20.14 1.99 2.77
C TYR A 65 -19.92 3.40 2.19
N LEU A 66 -18.83 4.03 2.63
CA LEU A 66 -18.42 5.34 2.15
C LEU A 66 -17.54 5.17 0.91
N GLU A 67 -18.07 5.52 -0.26
CA GLU A 67 -17.37 5.41 -1.56
C GLU A 67 -16.00 6.11 -1.54
N ASP A 68 -15.95 7.35 -1.02
CA ASP A 68 -14.72 8.13 -0.89
C ASP A 68 -13.61 7.40 -0.10
N VAL A 69 -14.00 6.60 0.89
CA VAL A 69 -13.05 5.85 1.72
C VAL A 69 -12.55 4.63 0.97
N ILE A 70 -13.45 3.92 0.28
CA ILE A 70 -13.12 2.74 -0.51
C ILE A 70 -12.16 3.12 -1.65
N ASP A 71 -12.48 4.18 -2.40
CA ASP A 71 -11.61 4.66 -3.48
C ASP A 71 -10.20 5.00 -3.00
N ARG A 72 -10.09 5.64 -1.84
CA ARG A 72 -8.79 5.97 -1.24
C ARG A 72 -8.02 4.74 -0.82
N ILE A 73 -8.68 3.72 -0.27
CA ILE A 73 -8.04 2.46 0.11
C ILE A 73 -7.54 1.73 -1.15
N VAL A 74 -8.32 1.70 -2.23
CA VAL A 74 -7.93 1.10 -3.51
C VAL A 74 -6.71 1.82 -4.09
N LEU A 75 -6.74 3.15 -4.16
CA LEU A 75 -5.62 3.95 -4.66
C LEU A 75 -4.37 3.82 -3.80
N PHE A 76 -4.52 3.84 -2.48
CA PHE A 76 -3.41 3.64 -1.53
C PHE A 76 -2.77 2.26 -1.72
N THR A 77 -3.58 1.20 -1.77
CA THR A 77 -3.10 -0.17 -1.95
C THR A 77 -2.37 -0.33 -3.27
N LYS A 78 -2.95 0.16 -4.37
CA LYS A 78 -2.32 0.17 -5.69
C LYS A 78 -0.98 0.90 -5.68
N TYR A 79 -0.94 2.09 -5.08
CA TYR A 79 0.29 2.90 -5.02
C TYR A 79 1.40 2.19 -4.24
N GLN A 80 1.09 1.61 -3.08
CA GLN A 80 2.09 0.92 -2.25
C GLN A 80 2.59 -0.37 -2.90
N LEU A 81 1.72 -1.11 -3.59
CA LEU A 81 2.13 -2.27 -4.36
C LEU A 81 3.13 -1.90 -5.46
N GLN A 82 2.81 -0.86 -6.25
CA GLN A 82 3.63 -0.45 -7.39
C GLN A 82 4.97 0.20 -6.99
N ASN A 83 4.98 1.05 -5.96
CA ASN A 83 6.16 1.87 -5.63
C ASN A 83 6.98 1.33 -4.46
N THR A 84 6.41 0.48 -3.61
CA THR A 84 7.09 -0.02 -2.40
C THR A 84 7.34 -1.52 -2.49
N ILE A 85 6.29 -2.32 -2.76
CA ILE A 85 6.39 -3.79 -2.75
C ILE A 85 7.14 -4.29 -3.98
N TYR A 86 6.66 -4.04 -5.20
CA TYR A 86 7.27 -4.62 -6.41
C TYR A 86 8.76 -4.29 -6.54
N PRO A 87 9.24 -3.04 -6.33
CA PRO A 87 10.67 -2.72 -6.41
C PRO A 87 11.52 -3.36 -5.30
N SER A 88 10.89 -3.76 -4.19
CA SER A 88 11.56 -4.43 -3.08
C SER A 88 11.75 -5.93 -3.31
N PHE A 89 10.76 -6.59 -3.91
CA PHE A 89 10.78 -8.03 -4.22
C PHE A 89 11.46 -8.33 -5.56
N ASP A 90 11.25 -7.50 -6.57
CA ASP A 90 11.80 -7.67 -7.91
C ASP A 90 12.55 -6.40 -8.37
N PRO A 91 13.88 -6.48 -8.56
CA PRO A 91 14.68 -5.36 -9.05
C PRO A 91 14.24 -4.79 -10.39
N VAL A 92 13.54 -5.56 -11.25
CA VAL A 92 13.03 -5.10 -12.55
C VAL A 92 12.09 -3.90 -12.39
N TYR A 93 11.41 -3.81 -11.25
CA TYR A 93 10.47 -2.73 -10.94
C TYR A 93 11.12 -1.54 -10.23
N ARG A 94 12.43 -1.59 -9.93
CA ARG A 94 13.14 -0.42 -9.42
C ARG A 94 13.23 0.61 -10.53
N VAL A 95 12.50 1.71 -10.35
CA VAL A 95 12.66 2.89 -11.18
C VAL A 95 14.03 3.47 -10.86
N ASP A 96 15.06 3.07 -11.62
CA ASP A 96 16.41 3.62 -11.51
C ASP A 96 16.34 5.14 -11.76
N PRO A 97 16.57 6.02 -10.77
CA PRO A 97 16.70 7.44 -11.04
C PRO A 97 18.06 7.77 -11.67
N LYS A 98 19.03 6.84 -11.61
CA LYS A 98 20.41 7.04 -12.09
C LYS A 98 21.03 5.71 -12.52
N LYS A 99 21.27 5.57 -13.83
CA LYS A 99 22.22 4.62 -14.44
C LYS A 99 23.69 5.00 -14.14
N ASP A 100 23.94 5.67 -13.01
CA ASP A 100 25.26 6.21 -12.68
C ASP A 100 25.44 6.30 -11.16
N LEU A 101 26.66 6.05 -10.69
CA LEU A 101 27.15 5.98 -9.29
C LEU A 101 27.19 4.57 -8.68
N GLY A 102 28.37 3.96 -8.86
CA GLY A 102 28.73 2.65 -8.38
C GLY A 102 29.07 2.53 -6.88
N SER A 103 29.32 1.27 -6.51
CA SER A 103 30.13 0.75 -5.39
C SER A 103 30.01 1.42 -4.01
N GLY A 104 29.51 0.67 -3.03
CA GLY A 104 29.60 0.99 -1.61
C GLY A 104 29.32 -0.22 -0.72
N ARG A 105 30.23 -1.20 -0.73
CA ARG A 105 30.18 -2.42 0.08
C ARG A 105 30.59 -2.10 1.53
N LYS A 106 29.88 -2.71 2.49
CA LYS A 106 30.26 -2.91 3.91
C LYS A 106 29.98 -1.80 4.95
N LYS A 107 28.70 -1.43 5.14
CA LYS A 107 28.15 -1.00 6.46
C LYS A 107 26.62 -1.23 6.59
N ARG A 108 26.06 -2.10 5.74
CA ARG A 108 24.63 -2.15 5.36
C ARG A 108 23.80 -3.31 5.93
N ALA A 109 24.30 -4.09 6.89
CA ALA A 109 23.61 -5.34 7.30
C ALA A 109 22.37 -5.10 8.18
N HIS A 110 22.50 -4.32 9.27
CA HIS A 110 21.43 -4.19 10.27
C HIS A 110 20.27 -3.27 9.82
N ALA A 111 20.58 -2.19 9.08
CA ALA A 111 19.57 -1.29 8.52
C ALA A 111 18.88 -1.86 7.26
N LYS A 112 19.44 -2.90 6.64
CA LYS A 112 18.79 -3.65 5.56
C LYS A 112 17.78 -4.64 6.15
N GLU A 113 18.17 -5.35 7.20
CA GLU A 113 17.31 -6.35 7.85
C GLU A 113 16.05 -5.75 8.50
N VAL A 114 16.16 -4.58 9.16
CA VAL A 114 14.98 -3.88 9.73
C VAL A 114 14.03 -3.43 8.61
N ARG A 115 14.57 -2.93 7.49
CA ARG A 115 13.79 -2.51 6.33
C ARG A 115 13.05 -3.69 5.69
N GLU A 116 13.73 -4.82 5.59
CA GLU A 116 13.18 -6.08 5.06
C GLU A 116 12.01 -6.58 5.91
N LYS A 117 12.10 -6.50 7.25
CA LYS A 117 10.99 -6.83 8.16
C LYS A 117 9.81 -5.88 8.02
N SER A 118 10.04 -4.57 7.93
CA SER A 118 8.96 -3.59 7.74
C SER A 118 8.25 -3.79 6.39
N ILE A 119 9.01 -4.05 5.32
CA ILE A 119 8.46 -4.31 3.98
C ILE A 119 7.63 -5.59 3.97
N LEU A 120 8.11 -6.66 4.60
CA LEU A 120 7.35 -7.91 4.71
C LEU A 120 6.05 -7.71 5.51
N THR A 121 6.11 -6.92 6.59
CA THR A 121 4.92 -6.62 7.38
C THR A 121 3.91 -5.79 6.57
N LEU A 122 4.38 -4.83 5.78
CA LEU A 122 3.54 -4.06 4.87
C LEU A 122 2.94 -4.94 3.77
N TYR A 123 3.73 -5.86 3.19
CA TYR A 123 3.26 -6.84 2.21
C TYR A 123 2.11 -7.68 2.75
N ASN A 124 2.24 -8.20 3.98
CA ASN A 124 1.19 -8.97 4.65
C ASN A 124 -0.12 -8.16 4.74
N LYS A 125 -0.01 -6.90 5.19
CA LYS A 125 -1.17 -6.00 5.28
C LYS A 125 -1.80 -5.69 3.92
N LEU A 126 -0.99 -5.53 2.87
CA LEU A 126 -1.48 -5.19 1.54
C LEU A 126 -2.19 -6.36 0.85
N HIS A 127 -1.68 -7.60 0.93
CA HIS A 127 -2.42 -8.73 0.34
C HIS A 127 -3.71 -9.05 1.10
N GLU A 128 -3.75 -8.76 2.40
CA GLU A 128 -4.96 -8.84 3.23
C GLU A 128 -5.99 -7.77 2.84
N LEU A 129 -5.55 -6.51 2.61
CA LEU A 129 -6.40 -5.45 2.05
C LEU A 129 -7.00 -5.87 0.70
N VAL A 130 -6.20 -6.46 -0.20
CA VAL A 130 -6.69 -6.96 -1.50
C VAL A 130 -7.74 -8.06 -1.32
N SER A 131 -7.54 -8.96 -0.35
CA SER A 131 -8.53 -10.00 -0.03
C SER A 131 -9.85 -9.41 0.48
N LEU A 132 -9.79 -8.45 1.41
CA LEU A 132 -10.98 -7.79 1.95
C LEU A 132 -11.71 -6.95 0.89
N LEU A 133 -10.99 -6.35 -0.06
CA LEU A 133 -11.60 -5.65 -1.19
C LEU A 133 -12.38 -6.62 -2.09
N ALA A 134 -11.86 -7.84 -2.30
CA ALA A 134 -12.57 -8.89 -3.05
C ALA A 134 -13.85 -9.33 -2.33
N GLU A 135 -13.83 -9.43 -1.00
CA GLU A 135 -15.03 -9.70 -0.20
C GLU A 135 -16.03 -8.54 -0.25
N LEU A 136 -15.54 -7.29 -0.18
CA LEU A 136 -16.38 -6.11 -0.24
C LEU A 136 -17.14 -5.98 -1.58
N LEU A 137 -16.48 -6.31 -2.70
CA LEU A 137 -17.10 -6.35 -4.03
C LEU A 137 -18.27 -7.35 -4.12
N ASN A 138 -18.25 -8.44 -3.33
CA ASN A 138 -19.36 -9.38 -3.25
C ASN A 138 -20.56 -8.84 -2.44
N ILE A 139 -20.32 -7.87 -1.56
CA ILE A 139 -21.33 -7.33 -0.63
C ILE A 139 -22.00 -6.09 -1.22
N GLN A 140 -21.23 -5.20 -1.83
CA GLN A 140 -21.65 -3.86 -2.24
C GLN A 140 -21.17 -3.55 -3.66
N VAL A 141 -22.08 -3.03 -4.49
CA VAL A 141 -21.72 -2.49 -5.81
C VAL A 141 -20.86 -1.25 -5.62
N LEU A 142 -19.65 -1.27 -6.17
CA LEU A 142 -18.71 -0.15 -6.17
C LEU A 142 -18.87 0.70 -7.44
N THR A 143 -18.22 1.87 -7.46
CA THR A 143 -18.17 2.75 -8.63
C THR A 143 -17.32 2.14 -9.75
N ASP A 144 -17.63 2.46 -11.00
CA ASP A 144 -16.90 1.98 -12.18
C ASP A 144 -15.38 2.29 -12.09
N THR A 145 -15.03 3.45 -11.53
CA THR A 145 -13.65 3.87 -11.31
C THR A 145 -12.94 3.00 -10.26
N ALA A 146 -13.61 2.65 -9.16
CA ALA A 146 -13.07 1.75 -8.15
C ALA A 146 -12.80 0.36 -8.76
N VAL A 147 -13.76 -0.17 -9.51
CA VAL A 147 -13.65 -1.45 -10.19
C VAL A 147 -12.49 -1.43 -11.19
N LEU A 148 -12.37 -0.39 -12.01
CA LEU A 148 -11.26 -0.25 -12.97
C LEU A 148 -9.90 -0.26 -12.27
N HIS A 149 -9.76 0.47 -11.16
CA HIS A 149 -8.53 0.48 -10.37
C HIS A 149 -8.26 -0.87 -9.70
N ALA A 150 -9.29 -1.54 -9.18
CA ALA A 150 -9.20 -2.86 -8.59
C ALA A 150 -8.78 -3.92 -9.62
N SER A 151 -9.35 -3.93 -10.83
CA SER A 151 -8.95 -4.84 -11.91
C SER A 151 -7.50 -4.63 -12.33
N SER A 152 -7.07 -3.37 -12.50
CA SER A 152 -5.67 -3.03 -12.80
C SER A 152 -4.72 -3.50 -11.70
N MET A 153 -5.14 -3.35 -10.43
CA MET A 153 -4.37 -3.81 -9.27
C MET A 153 -4.34 -5.33 -9.15
N GLY A 154 -5.42 -6.03 -9.53
CA GLY A 154 -5.51 -7.49 -9.48
C GLY A 154 -4.67 -8.21 -10.53
N VAL A 155 -4.44 -7.58 -11.69
CA VAL A 155 -3.64 -8.19 -12.76
C VAL A 155 -2.13 -7.97 -12.54
N ALA A 156 -1.73 -6.85 -11.95
CA ALA A 156 -0.31 -6.49 -11.80
C ALA A 156 0.57 -7.51 -11.05
N PRO A 157 0.14 -8.17 -9.94
CA PRO A 157 0.96 -9.12 -9.19
C PRO A 157 1.42 -10.35 -9.98
N PHE A 158 0.73 -10.71 -11.07
CA PHE A 158 1.10 -11.88 -11.89
C PHE A 158 2.37 -11.67 -12.72
N PHE A 159 2.82 -10.43 -12.85
CA PHE A 159 4.07 -10.10 -13.55
C PHE A 159 5.27 -9.97 -12.60
N VAL A 160 5.05 -10.08 -11.29
CA VAL A 160 6.07 -9.88 -10.27
C VAL A 160 6.46 -11.23 -9.68
N GLU A 161 7.76 -11.49 -9.54
CA GLU A 161 8.26 -12.71 -8.91
C GLU A 161 8.13 -12.65 -7.37
N SER A 162 8.08 -13.83 -6.73
CA SER A 162 8.12 -13.96 -5.26
C SER A 162 6.99 -13.28 -4.46
N VAL A 163 5.79 -13.08 -5.06
CA VAL A 163 4.60 -12.49 -4.39
C VAL A 163 3.37 -13.42 -4.45
N SER A 164 3.54 -14.70 -4.11
CA SER A 164 2.51 -15.74 -4.30
C SER A 164 1.22 -15.52 -3.50
N GLU A 165 1.28 -15.00 -2.28
CA GLU A 165 0.07 -14.74 -1.47
C GLU A 165 -0.73 -13.58 -2.03
N LEU A 166 -0.05 -12.54 -2.52
CA LEU A 166 -0.69 -11.44 -3.23
C LEU A 166 -1.32 -11.91 -4.54
N GLN A 167 -0.66 -12.78 -5.30
CA GLN A 167 -1.24 -13.39 -6.52
C GLN A 167 -2.52 -14.17 -6.22
N LEU A 168 -2.56 -14.91 -5.10
CA LEU A 168 -3.77 -15.62 -4.68
C LEU A 168 -4.91 -14.68 -4.28
N SER A 169 -4.62 -13.64 -3.48
CA SER A 169 -5.61 -12.62 -3.13
C SER A 169 -6.11 -11.86 -4.37
N ALA A 170 -5.22 -11.56 -5.31
CA ALA A 170 -5.52 -10.86 -6.54
C ALA A 170 -6.37 -11.71 -7.49
N LEU A 171 -6.14 -13.03 -7.54
CA LEU A 171 -6.98 -13.95 -8.29
C LEU A 171 -8.43 -13.87 -7.80
N LYS A 172 -8.65 -13.90 -6.47
CA LYS A 172 -10.00 -13.74 -5.89
C LYS A 172 -10.64 -12.43 -6.32
N LEU A 173 -9.89 -11.33 -6.26
CA LEU A 173 -10.37 -10.00 -6.64
C LEU A 173 -10.85 -9.91 -8.09
N VAL A 174 -10.14 -10.57 -9.02
CA VAL A 174 -10.46 -10.53 -10.46
C VAL A 174 -11.61 -11.48 -10.81
N THR A 175 -11.85 -12.51 -10.00
CA THR A 175 -12.93 -13.49 -10.23
C THR A 175 -14.26 -13.15 -9.54
N THR A 176 -14.28 -12.16 -8.64
CA THR A 176 -15.49 -11.64 -8.01
C THR A 176 -16.31 -10.82 -8.99
#